data_AF-A0A8S1NAQ0-F1
#
_entry.id   AF-A0A8S1NAQ0-F1
#
_cell.length_a   1.000
_cell.length_b   1.000
_cell.length_c   1.000
_cell.angle_alpha   90.00
_cell.angle_beta   90.00
_cell.angle_gamma   90.00
#
_symmetry.space_group_name_H-M   'P 1'
#
loop_
_entity.id
_entity.type
_entity.pdbx_description
1 polymer ?
#
loop_
_entity_poly.entity_id
_entity_poly.type
_entity_poly.pdbx_seq_one_letter_code
_entity_poly.pdbx_strand_id
1 'polypeptide(L)'
;MKTSLIACLLLSVLTVEITLNNAITTQALEKLKESSWAQFIVQFAEVELSTGGALSELVETINQLITQLEEELQDIHNAYSRRTDEHLRDVTRLEQEIQDAAKDIFTGQDFIDNVLIPQKERFLSALAQLKINIEENRRIVDGEILNRKRQHEQFLNNIAELNEAIGAVDESLGLLSQISNPSLIQFKRVQTNLSRIQTQFQNRSSFAPIIKALLELATEQNFADQGSVQQLVKIFNELRVQFVDSLNQETADESSAEIKHTERVAQLEKEFAEFQRSVLIKNSELTANEQKLGETIVYVDQRKDDKETLEAQLQAENDNYAAETDLYTRTVTEYNKEIEISKQAYGLLTQPSFEQYVRSTVGI
;
A
#
# COMPACT_ATOMS: atom_id res chain seq x y z
N MET A 1 -60.35 15.32 100.75
CA MET A 1 -59.21 14.42 100.46
C MET A 1 -59.23 13.82 99.06
N LYS A 2 -60.36 13.34 98.51
CA LYS A 2 -60.41 12.79 97.12
C LYS A 2 -60.19 13.83 96.00
N THR A 3 -60.57 15.10 96.21
CA THR A 3 -60.39 16.18 95.22
C THR A 3 -58.96 16.73 95.15
N SER A 4 -58.24 16.81 96.27
CA SER A 4 -56.81 17.22 96.29
C SER A 4 -55.87 16.16 95.70
N LEU A 5 -56.22 14.88 95.81
CA LEU A 5 -55.44 13.77 95.26
C LEU A 5 -55.54 13.69 93.72
N ILE A 6 -56.70 14.03 93.15
CA ILE A 6 -56.92 14.07 91.70
C ILE A 6 -56.23 15.30 91.07
N ALA A 7 -56.24 16.45 91.74
CA ALA A 7 -55.52 17.64 91.28
C ALA A 7 -53.99 17.45 91.32
N CYS A 8 -53.46 16.78 92.34
CA CYS A 8 -52.02 16.44 92.39
C CYS A 8 -51.63 15.36 91.37
N LEU A 9 -52.52 14.41 91.04
CA LEU A 9 -52.27 13.40 90.01
C LEU A 9 -52.29 14.00 88.59
N LEU A 10 -53.25 14.89 88.30
CA LEU A 10 -53.29 15.64 87.03
C LEU A 10 -52.09 16.58 86.88
N LEU A 11 -51.71 17.31 87.95
CA LEU A 11 -50.49 18.12 87.96
C LEU A 11 -49.23 17.26 87.82
N SER A 12 -49.17 16.07 88.45
CA SER A 12 -48.02 15.17 88.32
C SER A 12 -47.90 14.55 86.94
N VAL A 13 -49.01 14.21 86.29
CA VAL A 13 -49.02 13.67 84.92
C VAL A 13 -48.67 14.77 83.93
N LEU A 14 -49.21 15.98 84.09
CA LEU A 14 -48.80 17.17 83.31
C LEU A 14 -47.32 17.50 83.54
N THR A 15 -46.81 17.49 84.77
CA THR A 15 -45.37 17.74 85.01
C THR A 15 -44.48 16.61 84.51
N VAL A 16 -44.90 15.35 84.57
CA VAL A 16 -44.10 14.22 84.04
C VAL A 16 -44.14 14.22 82.51
N GLU A 17 -45.27 14.51 81.87
CA GLU A 17 -45.35 14.76 80.41
C GLU A 17 -44.48 15.95 80.01
N ILE A 18 -44.54 17.07 80.73
CA ILE A 18 -43.70 18.25 80.48
C ILE A 18 -42.21 17.90 80.67
N THR A 19 -41.84 17.12 81.70
CA THR A 19 -40.43 16.78 81.98
C THR A 19 -39.89 15.73 81.00
N LEU A 20 -40.70 14.73 80.60
CA LEU A 20 -40.33 13.76 79.56
C LEU A 20 -40.22 14.44 78.19
N ASN A 21 -41.18 15.30 77.85
CA ASN A 21 -41.15 16.07 76.61
C ASN A 21 -39.95 17.01 76.59
N ASN A 22 -39.66 17.72 77.68
CA ASN A 22 -38.47 18.55 77.78
C ASN A 22 -37.18 17.75 77.64
N ALA A 23 -37.09 16.52 78.17
CA ALA A 23 -35.91 15.67 78.00
C ALA A 23 -35.72 15.18 76.56
N ILE A 24 -36.81 14.81 75.88
CA ILE A 24 -36.82 14.42 74.46
C ILE A 24 -36.45 15.62 73.57
N THR A 25 -37.03 16.79 73.82
CA THR A 25 -36.73 18.06 73.16
C THR A 25 -35.28 18.48 73.40
N THR A 26 -34.73 18.30 74.61
CA THR A 26 -33.31 18.57 74.94
C THR A 26 -32.37 17.62 74.22
N GLN A 27 -32.71 16.33 74.10
CA GLN A 27 -31.90 15.37 73.36
C GLN A 27 -31.93 15.61 71.84
N ALA A 28 -33.07 16.03 71.30
CA ALA A 28 -33.21 16.46 69.92
C ALA A 28 -32.42 17.76 69.64
N LEU A 29 -32.45 18.72 70.57
CA LEU A 29 -31.65 19.94 70.55
C LEU A 29 -30.15 19.67 70.58
N GLU A 30 -29.68 18.72 71.40
CA GLU A 30 -28.25 18.35 71.44
C GLU A 30 -27.76 17.72 70.12
N LYS A 31 -28.57 16.87 69.47
CA LYS A 31 -28.25 16.35 68.13
C LYS A 31 -28.25 17.45 67.06
N LEU A 32 -29.15 18.42 67.20
CA LEU A 32 -29.23 19.59 66.32
C LEU A 32 -28.04 20.55 66.53
N LYS A 33 -27.51 20.68 67.76
CA LYS A 33 -26.32 21.51 68.04
C LYS A 33 -25.03 21.05 67.35
N GLU A 34 -24.98 19.85 66.77
CA GLU A 34 -23.84 19.39 65.97
C GLU A 34 -23.76 20.05 64.59
N SER A 35 -24.83 20.70 64.12
CA SER A 35 -24.86 21.49 62.88
C SER A 35 -24.94 22.99 63.17
N SER A 36 -24.11 23.78 62.48
CA SER A 36 -24.13 25.25 62.52
C SER A 36 -25.48 25.86 62.14
N TRP A 37 -26.21 25.22 61.23
CA TRP A 37 -27.55 25.66 60.81
C TRP A 37 -28.60 25.42 61.88
N ALA A 38 -28.52 24.28 62.55
CA ALA A 38 -29.45 23.96 63.61
C ALA A 38 -29.18 24.76 64.89
N GLN A 39 -27.92 25.13 65.17
CA GLN A 39 -27.61 26.16 66.18
C GLN A 39 -28.21 27.52 65.83
N PHE A 40 -28.10 27.95 64.56
CA PHE A 40 -28.70 29.20 64.08
C PHE A 40 -30.22 29.18 64.22
N ILE A 41 -30.89 28.09 63.81
CA ILE A 41 -32.34 27.95 63.89
C ILE A 41 -32.83 27.99 65.35
N VAL A 42 -32.12 27.32 66.27
CA VAL A 42 -32.45 27.33 67.70
C VAL A 42 -32.24 28.72 68.30
N GLN A 43 -31.11 29.36 68.01
CA GLN A 43 -30.82 30.73 68.49
C GLN A 43 -31.80 31.76 67.93
N PHE A 44 -32.18 31.63 66.67
CA PHE A 44 -33.15 32.52 66.03
C PHE A 44 -34.56 32.30 66.59
N ALA A 45 -34.96 31.05 66.84
CA ALA A 45 -36.22 30.72 67.50
C ALA A 45 -36.30 31.28 68.93
N GLU A 46 -35.20 31.19 69.69
CA GLU A 46 -35.08 31.77 71.04
C GLU A 46 -35.20 33.30 71.01
N VAL A 47 -34.58 33.96 70.03
CA VAL A 47 -34.65 35.42 69.83
C VAL A 47 -36.07 35.86 69.46
N GLU A 48 -36.70 35.26 68.45
CA GLU A 48 -38.05 35.61 67.98
C GLU A 48 -39.11 35.43 69.09
N LEU A 49 -39.03 34.35 69.87
CA LEU A 49 -39.95 34.15 71.00
C LEU A 49 -39.69 35.14 72.15
N SER A 50 -38.44 35.56 72.38
CA SER A 50 -38.10 36.56 73.41
C SER A 50 -38.56 37.99 73.06
N THR A 51 -38.68 38.31 71.78
CA THR A 51 -39.15 39.61 71.28
C THR A 51 -40.66 39.67 71.04
N GLY A 52 -41.37 38.55 71.28
CA GLY A 52 -42.82 38.43 71.05
C GLY A 52 -43.20 38.22 69.57
N GLY A 53 -42.22 37.84 68.74
CA GLY A 53 -42.40 37.48 67.34
C GLY A 53 -43.12 36.13 67.14
N ALA A 54 -43.52 35.87 65.90
CA ALA A 54 -44.33 34.71 65.56
C ALA A 54 -43.44 33.53 65.12
N LEU A 55 -43.34 32.50 65.97
CA LEU A 55 -42.65 31.24 65.66
C LEU A 55 -43.12 30.60 64.33
N SER A 56 -44.35 30.92 63.90
CA SER A 56 -44.91 30.51 62.61
C SER A 56 -44.12 31.03 61.40
N GLU A 57 -43.55 32.24 61.46
CA GLU A 57 -42.76 32.81 60.35
C GLU A 57 -41.42 32.08 60.17
N LEU A 58 -40.79 31.66 61.27
CA LEU A 58 -39.59 30.83 61.25
C LEU A 58 -39.86 29.43 60.70
N VAL A 59 -40.98 28.82 61.13
CA VAL A 59 -41.44 27.53 60.62
C VAL A 59 -41.70 27.60 59.11
N GLU A 60 -42.34 28.66 58.62
CA GLU A 60 -42.57 28.89 57.19
C GLU A 60 -41.25 29.07 56.43
N THR A 61 -40.31 29.86 56.97
CA THR A 61 -38.99 30.10 56.36
C THR A 61 -38.17 28.81 56.24
N ILE A 62 -38.18 27.95 57.26
CA ILE A 62 -37.47 26.66 57.22
C ILE A 62 -38.15 25.71 56.24
N ASN A 63 -39.48 25.72 56.15
CA ASN A 63 -40.19 24.92 55.14
C ASN A 63 -39.84 25.39 53.72
N GLN A 64 -39.78 26.70 53.48
CA GLN A 64 -39.32 27.27 52.20
C GLN A 64 -37.88 26.88 51.88
N LEU A 65 -36.98 26.91 52.87
CA LEU A 65 -35.59 26.46 52.71
C LEU A 65 -35.50 24.97 52.34
N ILE A 66 -36.29 24.09 52.99
CA ILE A 66 -36.34 22.66 52.65
C ILE A 66 -36.78 22.49 51.20
N THR A 67 -37.84 23.18 50.77
CA THR A 67 -38.32 23.13 49.38
C THR A 67 -37.25 23.63 48.40
N GLN A 68 -36.56 24.74 48.71
CA GLN A 68 -35.47 25.25 47.87
C GLN A 68 -34.31 24.26 47.76
N LEU A 69 -33.88 23.66 48.87
CA LEU A 69 -32.80 22.66 48.86
C LEU A 69 -33.20 21.40 48.08
N GLU A 70 -34.46 20.96 48.19
CA GLU A 70 -34.99 19.83 47.41
C GLU A 70 -35.09 20.15 45.91
N GLU A 71 -35.51 21.37 45.55
CA GLU A 71 -35.53 21.84 44.16
C GLU A 71 -34.11 21.94 43.57
N GLU A 72 -33.16 22.55 44.28
CA GLU A 72 -31.75 22.63 43.86
C GLU A 72 -31.12 21.24 43.72
N LEU A 73 -31.41 20.32 44.65
CA LEU A 73 -30.93 18.94 44.56
C LEU A 73 -31.50 18.24 43.32
N GLN A 74 -32.78 18.46 42.99
CA GLN A 74 -33.39 17.93 41.79
C GLN A 74 -32.74 18.50 40.52
N ASP A 75 -32.41 19.79 40.51
CA ASP A 75 -31.69 20.43 39.40
C ASP A 75 -30.28 19.85 39.23
N ILE A 76 -29.56 19.58 40.32
CA ILE A 76 -28.27 18.88 40.30
C ILE A 76 -28.40 17.48 39.70
N HIS A 77 -29.41 16.70 40.08
CA HIS A 77 -29.69 15.40 39.48
C HIS A 77 -29.97 15.49 37.98
N ASN A 78 -30.80 16.45 37.56
CA ASN A 78 -31.14 16.66 36.16
C ASN A 78 -29.90 17.04 35.34
N ALA A 79 -29.05 17.94 35.85
CA ALA A 79 -27.81 18.36 35.21
C ALA A 79 -26.83 17.18 35.06
N TYR A 80 -26.63 16.40 36.12
CA TYR A 80 -25.75 15.23 36.10
C TYR A 80 -26.23 14.14 35.14
N SER A 81 -27.55 13.90 35.09
CA SER A 81 -28.12 12.96 34.11
C SER A 81 -27.84 13.39 32.67
N ARG A 82 -28.01 14.69 32.35
CA ARG A 82 -27.69 15.21 31.00
C ARG A 82 -26.20 15.04 30.69
N ARG A 83 -25.33 15.35 31.64
CA ARG A 83 -23.88 15.21 31.47
C ARG A 83 -23.47 13.74 31.27
N THR A 84 -24.14 12.81 31.94
CA THR A 84 -23.96 11.36 31.74
C THR A 84 -24.33 10.95 30.32
N ASP A 85 -25.45 11.44 29.80
CA ASP A 85 -25.86 11.16 28.42
C ASP A 85 -24.87 11.73 27.39
N GLU A 86 -24.35 12.94 27.64
CA GLU A 86 -23.31 13.57 26.82
C GLU A 86 -22.01 12.75 26.83
N HIS A 87 -21.55 12.33 28.03
CA HIS A 87 -20.38 11.49 28.21
C HIS A 87 -20.48 10.19 27.39
N LEU A 88 -21.58 9.45 27.56
CA LEU A 88 -21.79 8.18 26.85
C LEU A 88 -21.78 8.36 25.33
N ARG A 89 -22.36 9.46 24.85
CA ARG A 89 -22.35 9.80 23.42
C ARG A 89 -20.94 10.09 22.91
N ASP A 90 -20.17 10.87 23.66
CA ASP A 90 -18.80 11.24 23.26
C ASP A 90 -17.84 10.05 23.33
N VAL A 91 -17.93 9.22 24.37
CA VAL A 91 -17.18 7.95 24.46
C VAL A 91 -17.49 7.07 23.25
N THR A 92 -18.77 6.83 22.97
CA THR A 92 -19.19 5.98 21.83
C THR A 92 -18.65 6.52 20.51
N ARG A 93 -18.71 7.84 20.30
CA ARG A 93 -18.20 8.50 19.09
C ARG A 93 -16.69 8.34 18.97
N LEU A 94 -15.94 8.64 20.03
CA LEU A 94 -14.48 8.54 20.04
C LEU A 94 -14.00 7.10 19.83
N GLU A 95 -14.64 6.12 20.48
CA GLU A 95 -14.31 4.71 20.28
C GLU A 95 -14.53 4.25 18.84
N GLN A 96 -15.61 4.72 18.18
CA GLN A 96 -15.85 4.43 16.76
C GLN A 96 -14.77 5.06 15.87
N GLU A 97 -14.44 6.33 16.09
CA GLU A 97 -13.40 7.03 15.32
C GLU A 97 -12.02 6.37 15.49
N ILE A 98 -11.70 5.89 16.70
CA ILE A 98 -10.46 5.12 16.98
C ILE A 98 -10.45 3.79 16.21
N GLN A 99 -11.57 3.06 16.20
CA GLN A 99 -11.69 1.80 15.47
C GLN A 99 -11.56 2.00 13.96
N ASP A 100 -12.19 3.04 13.42
CA ASP A 100 -12.08 3.40 12.01
C ASP A 100 -10.63 3.76 11.65
N ALA A 101 -9.96 4.58 12.47
CA ALA A 101 -8.53 4.88 12.29
C ALA A 101 -7.66 3.62 12.34
N ALA A 102 -7.90 2.71 13.29
CA ALA A 102 -7.18 1.45 13.39
C ALA A 102 -7.37 0.56 12.15
N LYS A 103 -8.59 0.51 11.60
CA LYS A 103 -8.90 -0.24 10.37
C LYS A 103 -8.20 0.37 9.15
N ASP A 104 -8.20 1.70 9.03
CA ASP A 104 -7.51 2.41 7.95
C ASP A 104 -6.00 2.14 7.99
N ILE A 105 -5.39 2.21 9.18
CA ILE A 105 -3.97 1.88 9.41
C ILE A 105 -3.68 0.45 8.94
N PHE A 106 -4.47 -0.52 9.41
CA PHE A 106 -4.27 -1.93 9.06
C PHE A 106 -4.39 -2.15 7.55
N THR A 107 -5.44 -1.61 6.93
CA THR A 107 -5.68 -1.77 5.48
C THR A 107 -4.59 -1.09 4.66
N GLY A 108 -4.13 0.09 5.09
CA GLY A 108 -3.03 0.81 4.45
C GLY A 108 -1.69 0.06 4.56
N GLN A 109 -1.38 -0.48 5.73
CA GLN A 109 -0.18 -1.31 5.94
C GLN A 109 -0.23 -2.60 5.11
N ASP A 110 -1.37 -3.30 5.11
CA ASP A 110 -1.57 -4.49 4.28
C ASP A 110 -1.38 -4.19 2.79
N PHE A 111 -1.93 -3.07 2.30
CA PHE A 111 -1.75 -2.65 0.91
C PHE A 111 -0.29 -2.31 0.59
N ILE A 112 0.45 -1.69 1.52
CA ILE A 112 1.88 -1.43 1.36
C ILE A 112 2.66 -2.75 1.25
N ASP A 113 2.48 -3.63 2.22
CA ASP A 113 3.31 -4.82 2.40
C ASP A 113 2.99 -5.92 1.38
N ASN A 114 1.71 -6.13 1.09
CA ASN A 114 1.24 -7.24 0.26
C ASN A 114 0.97 -6.85 -1.20
N VAL A 115 0.89 -5.55 -1.52
CA VAL A 115 0.63 -5.09 -2.89
C VAL A 115 1.73 -4.18 -3.42
N LEU A 116 1.97 -3.03 -2.80
CA LEU A 116 2.84 -2.00 -3.38
C LEU A 116 4.31 -2.41 -3.41
N ILE A 117 4.85 -2.96 -2.31
CA ILE A 117 6.24 -3.43 -2.23
C ILE A 117 6.48 -4.60 -3.20
N PRO A 118 5.69 -5.69 -3.20
CA PRO A 118 5.89 -6.78 -4.14
C PRO A 118 5.73 -6.35 -5.61
N GLN A 119 4.83 -5.41 -5.90
CA GLN A 119 4.67 -4.88 -7.25
C GLN A 119 5.90 -4.08 -7.70
N LYS A 120 6.47 -3.26 -6.81
CA LYS A 120 7.75 -2.56 -7.06
C LYS A 120 8.86 -3.53 -7.44
N GLU A 121 9.03 -4.60 -6.67
CA GLU A 121 10.05 -5.62 -6.93
C GLU A 121 9.84 -6.32 -8.27
N ARG A 122 8.58 -6.65 -8.62
CA ARG A 122 8.25 -7.22 -9.93
C ARG A 122 8.61 -6.28 -11.08
N PHE A 123 8.36 -4.98 -10.94
CA PHE A 123 8.72 -4.00 -11.96
C PHE A 123 10.24 -3.86 -12.11
N LEU A 124 10.99 -3.82 -11.00
CA LEU A 124 12.45 -3.78 -11.04
C LEU A 124 13.04 -5.04 -11.70
N SER A 125 12.50 -6.22 -11.37
CA SER A 125 12.92 -7.48 -12.00
C SER A 125 12.62 -7.50 -13.52
N ALA A 126 11.43 -7.03 -13.92
CA ALA A 126 11.08 -6.93 -15.33
C ALA A 126 11.99 -5.95 -16.10
N LEU A 127 12.35 -4.81 -15.50
CA LEU A 127 13.29 -3.85 -16.07
C LEU A 127 14.70 -4.46 -16.23
N ALA A 128 15.17 -5.23 -15.24
CA ALA A 128 16.44 -5.93 -15.32
C ALA A 128 16.45 -6.95 -16.48
N GLN A 129 15.37 -7.72 -16.63
CA GLN A 129 15.25 -8.67 -17.74
C GLN A 129 15.19 -7.97 -19.10
N LEU A 130 14.45 -6.86 -19.21
CA LEU A 130 14.40 -6.07 -20.45
C LEU A 130 15.78 -5.53 -20.84
N LYS A 131 16.59 -5.12 -19.87
CA LYS A 131 17.97 -4.69 -20.12
C LYS A 131 18.82 -5.82 -20.68
N ILE A 132 18.71 -7.03 -20.12
CA ILE A 132 19.39 -8.23 -20.65
C ILE A 132 18.95 -8.51 -22.09
N ASN A 133 17.63 -8.51 -22.36
CA ASN A 133 17.09 -8.77 -23.69
C ASN A 133 17.59 -7.74 -24.73
N ILE A 134 17.70 -6.46 -24.33
CA ILE A 134 18.25 -5.40 -25.17
C ILE A 134 19.72 -5.68 -25.51
N GLU A 135 20.53 -6.02 -24.50
CA GLU A 135 21.96 -6.31 -24.69
C GLU A 135 22.17 -7.56 -25.56
N GLU A 136 21.37 -8.62 -25.35
CA GLU A 136 21.41 -9.84 -26.15
C GLU A 136 20.99 -9.59 -27.60
N ASN A 137 19.89 -8.87 -27.83
CA ASN A 137 19.45 -8.51 -29.18
C ASN A 137 20.54 -7.75 -29.94
N ARG A 138 21.20 -6.78 -29.29
CA ARG A 138 22.29 -6.00 -29.90
C ARG A 138 23.49 -6.88 -30.24
N ARG A 139 23.85 -7.80 -29.35
CA ARG A 139 24.90 -8.79 -29.62
C ARG A 139 24.56 -9.70 -30.80
N ILE A 140 23.29 -10.10 -30.95
CA ILE A 140 22.84 -10.92 -32.08
C ILE A 140 22.96 -10.13 -33.38
N VAL A 141 22.55 -8.86 -33.42
CA VAL A 141 22.72 -7.99 -34.61
C VAL A 141 24.18 -7.91 -35.02
N ASP A 142 25.10 -7.64 -34.08
CA ASP A 142 26.53 -7.59 -34.38
C ASP A 142 27.06 -8.92 -34.94
N GLY A 143 26.59 -10.04 -34.38
CA GLY A 143 26.90 -11.39 -34.86
C GLY A 143 26.39 -11.66 -36.28
N GLU A 144 25.15 -11.27 -36.59
CA GLU A 144 24.56 -11.39 -37.93
C GLU A 144 25.34 -10.57 -38.95
N ILE A 145 25.72 -9.33 -38.62
CA ILE A 145 26.50 -8.45 -39.51
C ILE A 145 27.88 -9.08 -39.80
N LEU A 146 28.55 -9.59 -38.77
CA LEU A 146 29.85 -10.25 -38.93
C LEU A 146 29.76 -11.53 -39.78
N ASN A 147 28.76 -12.36 -39.50
CA ASN A 147 28.50 -13.58 -40.28
C ASN A 147 28.22 -13.25 -41.74
N ARG A 148 27.42 -12.21 -41.99
CA ARG A 148 27.09 -11.77 -43.34
C ARG A 148 28.31 -11.30 -44.10
N LYS A 149 29.17 -10.50 -43.46
CA LYS A 149 30.44 -10.06 -44.05
C LYS A 149 31.30 -11.26 -44.47
N ARG A 150 31.41 -12.27 -43.61
CA ARG A 150 32.19 -13.48 -43.89
C ARG A 150 31.61 -14.31 -45.04
N GLN A 151 30.28 -14.44 -45.10
CA GLN A 151 29.58 -15.11 -46.20
C GLN A 151 29.79 -14.36 -47.52
N HIS A 152 29.70 -13.03 -47.51
CA HIS A 152 29.94 -12.21 -48.70
C HIS A 152 31.39 -12.33 -49.20
N GLU A 153 32.38 -12.31 -48.30
CA GLU A 153 33.79 -12.53 -48.66
C GLU A 153 34.00 -13.92 -49.30
N GLN A 154 33.33 -14.95 -48.79
CA GLN A 154 33.37 -16.29 -49.38
C GLN A 154 32.73 -16.33 -50.77
N PHE A 155 31.58 -15.67 -50.95
CA PHE A 155 30.95 -15.50 -52.25
C PHE A 155 31.89 -14.83 -53.26
N LEU A 156 32.54 -13.73 -52.88
CA LEU A 156 33.50 -13.04 -53.77
C LEU A 156 34.66 -13.95 -54.19
N ASN A 157 35.18 -14.77 -53.28
CA ASN A 157 36.22 -15.75 -53.59
C ASN A 157 35.69 -16.83 -54.58
N ASN A 158 34.47 -17.34 -54.35
CA ASN A 158 33.84 -18.32 -55.25
C ASN A 158 33.65 -17.75 -56.67
N ILE A 159 33.18 -16.51 -56.78
CA ILE A 159 33.01 -15.82 -58.07
C ILE A 159 34.35 -15.62 -58.78
N ALA A 160 35.41 -15.26 -58.03
CA ALA A 160 36.75 -15.12 -58.61
C ALA A 160 37.27 -16.45 -59.16
N GLU A 161 37.15 -17.55 -58.39
CA GLU A 161 37.55 -18.89 -58.82
C GLU A 161 36.79 -19.35 -60.08
N LEU A 162 35.47 -19.15 -60.12
CA LEU A 162 34.64 -19.52 -61.26
C LEU A 162 34.97 -18.70 -62.51
N ASN A 163 35.17 -17.39 -62.38
CA ASN A 163 35.56 -16.54 -63.51
C ASN A 163 36.95 -16.91 -64.06
N GLU A 164 37.91 -17.21 -63.19
CA GLU A 164 39.23 -17.66 -63.62
C GLU A 164 39.16 -19.01 -64.36
N ALA A 165 38.29 -19.92 -63.91
CA ALA A 165 38.06 -21.21 -64.55
C ALA A 165 37.38 -21.06 -65.93
N ILE A 166 36.35 -20.22 -66.02
CA ILE A 166 35.69 -19.87 -67.30
C ILE A 166 36.73 -19.29 -68.27
N GLY A 167 37.57 -18.36 -67.83
CA GLY A 167 38.64 -17.79 -68.64
C GLY A 167 39.65 -18.83 -69.15
N ALA A 168 40.04 -19.79 -68.30
CA ALA A 168 40.92 -20.89 -68.70
C ALA A 168 40.27 -21.86 -69.70
N VAL A 169 38.97 -22.10 -69.56
CA VAL A 169 38.18 -22.90 -70.52
C VAL A 169 38.04 -22.16 -71.85
N ASP A 170 37.74 -20.85 -71.83
CA ASP A 170 37.60 -20.03 -73.04
C ASP A 170 38.93 -19.90 -73.79
N GLU A 171 40.06 -19.75 -73.09
CA GLU A 171 41.39 -19.80 -73.70
C GLU A 171 41.65 -21.17 -74.34
N SER A 172 41.30 -22.27 -73.65
CA SER A 172 41.48 -23.63 -74.17
C SER A 172 40.62 -23.90 -75.41
N LEU A 173 39.36 -23.43 -75.42
CA LEU A 173 38.47 -23.47 -76.58
C LEU A 173 39.00 -22.63 -77.74
N GLY A 174 39.54 -21.44 -77.46
CA GLY A 174 40.18 -20.58 -78.45
C GLY A 174 41.41 -21.25 -79.09
N LEU A 175 42.25 -21.90 -78.28
CA LEU A 175 43.40 -22.66 -78.76
C LEU A 175 42.97 -23.85 -79.64
N LEU A 176 41.91 -24.57 -79.28
CA LEU A 176 41.41 -25.75 -80.00
C LEU A 176 40.63 -25.41 -81.28
N SER A 177 39.94 -24.27 -81.33
CA SER A 177 39.12 -23.85 -82.47
C SER A 177 39.90 -23.24 -83.64
N GLN A 178 41.15 -22.79 -83.41
CA GLN A 178 42.02 -22.22 -84.45
C GLN A 178 42.79 -23.28 -85.27
N ILE A 179 42.46 -24.56 -85.10
CA ILE A 179 43.31 -25.67 -85.52
C ILE A 179 42.78 -26.35 -86.79
N SER A 180 43.44 -26.08 -87.91
CA SER A 180 43.47 -26.99 -89.07
C SER A 180 44.68 -27.95 -89.02
N ASN A 181 45.69 -27.67 -88.18
CA ASN A 181 46.81 -28.58 -87.88
C ASN A 181 47.46 -28.19 -86.52
N PRO A 182 47.34 -28.99 -85.44
CA PRO A 182 47.71 -28.55 -84.09
C PRO A 182 49.23 -28.45 -83.87
N SER A 183 49.70 -27.39 -83.23
CA SER A 183 51.09 -27.33 -82.74
C SER A 183 51.21 -27.91 -81.32
N LEU A 184 52.31 -28.61 -81.04
CA LEU A 184 52.62 -29.18 -79.71
C LEU A 184 52.59 -28.12 -78.58
N ILE A 185 52.87 -26.85 -78.91
CA ILE A 185 52.90 -25.74 -77.95
C ILE A 185 51.48 -25.38 -77.48
N GLN A 186 50.49 -25.37 -78.38
CA GLN A 186 49.10 -25.05 -78.04
C GLN A 186 48.49 -26.11 -77.11
N PHE A 187 48.79 -27.39 -77.37
CA PHE A 187 48.34 -28.49 -76.51
C PHE A 187 48.95 -28.46 -75.11
N LYS A 188 50.24 -28.12 -74.99
CA LYS A 188 50.86 -27.93 -73.66
C LYS A 188 50.19 -26.81 -72.86
N ARG A 189 49.70 -25.76 -73.52
CA ARG A 189 48.93 -24.70 -72.86
C ARG A 189 47.56 -25.18 -72.39
N VAL A 190 46.84 -25.95 -73.22
CA VAL A 190 45.57 -26.59 -72.83
C VAL A 190 45.75 -27.49 -71.61
N GLN A 191 46.79 -28.34 -71.60
CA GLN A 191 47.12 -29.19 -70.44
C GLN A 191 47.47 -28.37 -69.18
N THR A 192 48.17 -27.25 -69.35
CA THR A 192 48.49 -26.34 -68.23
C THR A 192 47.21 -25.71 -67.66
N ASN A 193 46.30 -25.25 -68.51
CA ASN A 193 45.02 -24.68 -68.09
C ASN A 193 44.15 -25.72 -67.37
N LEU A 194 44.08 -26.95 -67.88
CA LEU A 194 43.37 -28.05 -67.22
C LEU A 194 43.97 -28.41 -65.85
N SER A 195 45.30 -28.42 -65.74
CA SER A 195 45.99 -28.68 -64.46
C SER A 195 45.72 -27.56 -63.45
N ARG A 196 45.62 -26.31 -63.90
CA ARG A 196 45.24 -25.16 -63.05
C ARG A 196 43.81 -25.28 -62.55
N ILE A 197 42.85 -25.56 -63.46
CA ILE A 197 41.45 -25.80 -63.12
C ILE A 197 41.33 -26.98 -62.14
N GLN A 198 42.04 -28.09 -62.40
CA GLN A 198 42.04 -29.24 -61.50
C GLN A 198 42.50 -28.89 -60.09
N THR A 199 43.55 -28.08 -59.97
CA THR A 199 44.09 -27.65 -58.67
C THR A 199 43.08 -26.78 -57.91
N GLN A 200 42.44 -25.83 -58.61
CA GLN A 200 41.44 -24.94 -58.04
C GLN A 200 40.17 -25.69 -57.58
N PHE A 201 39.78 -26.72 -58.32
CA PHE A 201 38.55 -27.48 -58.06
C PHE A 201 38.78 -28.87 -57.47
N GLN A 202 39.99 -29.16 -56.98
CA GLN A 202 40.37 -30.50 -56.49
C GLN A 202 39.46 -31.01 -55.37
N ASN A 203 38.90 -30.11 -54.56
CA ASN A 203 38.00 -30.41 -53.46
C ASN A 203 36.50 -30.27 -53.82
N ARG A 204 36.16 -29.84 -55.05
CA ARG A 204 34.76 -29.70 -55.50
C ARG A 204 34.34 -30.96 -56.27
N SER A 205 33.56 -31.83 -55.60
CA SER A 205 33.17 -33.13 -56.13
C SER A 205 32.36 -33.08 -57.43
N SER A 206 31.65 -31.98 -57.69
CA SER A 206 30.82 -31.80 -58.88
C SER A 206 31.63 -31.67 -60.18
N PHE A 207 32.81 -31.05 -60.15
CA PHE A 207 33.63 -30.82 -61.34
C PHE A 207 34.76 -31.85 -61.52
N ALA A 208 35.09 -32.60 -60.46
CA ALA A 208 36.19 -33.56 -60.49
C ALA A 208 36.08 -34.62 -61.62
N PRO A 209 34.91 -35.22 -61.92
CA PRO A 209 34.81 -36.22 -62.98
C PRO A 209 35.08 -35.65 -64.38
N ILE A 210 34.55 -34.46 -64.68
CA ILE A 210 34.66 -33.85 -66.01
C ILE A 210 36.07 -33.26 -66.25
N ILE A 211 36.68 -32.69 -65.21
CA ILE A 211 38.08 -32.22 -65.26
C ILE A 211 39.03 -33.41 -65.46
N LYS A 212 38.78 -34.54 -64.77
CA LYS A 212 39.59 -35.76 -64.93
C LYS A 212 39.46 -36.34 -66.34
N ALA A 213 38.24 -36.41 -66.88
CA ALA A 213 38.01 -36.85 -68.25
C ALA A 213 38.72 -35.95 -69.28
N LEU A 214 38.72 -34.62 -69.07
CA LEU A 214 39.44 -33.67 -69.93
C LEU A 214 40.95 -33.87 -69.90
N LEU A 215 41.52 -34.14 -68.72
CA LEU A 215 42.94 -34.40 -68.57
C LEU A 215 43.35 -35.70 -69.25
N GLU A 216 42.62 -36.80 -69.02
CA GLU A 216 42.87 -38.11 -69.65
C GLU A 216 42.85 -37.99 -71.18
N LEU A 217 41.82 -37.34 -71.73
CA LEU A 217 41.67 -37.15 -73.18
C LEU A 217 42.75 -36.24 -73.79
N ALA A 218 43.23 -35.26 -73.01
CA ALA A 218 44.34 -34.39 -73.40
C ALA A 218 45.73 -35.05 -73.29
N THR A 219 45.87 -36.17 -72.57
CA THR A 219 47.15 -36.90 -72.38
C THR A 219 47.28 -38.18 -73.19
N GLU A 220 46.19 -38.90 -73.48
CA GLU A 220 46.25 -40.28 -74.01
C GLU A 220 46.17 -40.40 -75.54
N GLN A 221 45.70 -39.37 -76.26
CA GLN A 221 45.37 -39.52 -77.68
C GLN A 221 46.43 -38.94 -78.64
N ASN A 222 46.70 -39.66 -79.74
CA ASN A 222 47.64 -39.24 -80.78
C ASN A 222 47.01 -38.11 -81.60
N PHE A 223 47.49 -36.89 -81.39
CA PHE A 223 46.87 -35.59 -81.72
C PHE A 223 46.72 -35.26 -83.22
N ALA A 224 46.78 -36.24 -84.10
CA ALA A 224 46.49 -36.12 -85.53
C ALA A 224 45.02 -36.42 -85.87
N ASP A 225 44.23 -36.93 -84.92
CA ASP A 225 42.82 -37.25 -85.12
C ASP A 225 41.91 -36.05 -84.83
N GLN A 226 41.21 -35.61 -85.87
CA GLN A 226 40.24 -34.51 -85.82
C GLN A 226 39.01 -34.87 -84.96
N GLY A 227 38.68 -36.16 -84.82
CA GLY A 227 37.59 -36.64 -83.95
C GLY A 227 37.86 -36.39 -82.46
N SER A 228 39.09 -36.61 -82.01
CA SER A 228 39.57 -36.35 -80.64
C SER A 228 39.48 -34.87 -80.26
N VAL A 229 39.86 -33.99 -81.18
CA VAL A 229 39.79 -32.52 -80.98
C VAL A 229 38.33 -32.06 -80.86
N GLN A 230 37.44 -32.60 -81.69
CA GLN A 230 35.99 -32.31 -81.58
C GLN A 230 35.41 -32.78 -80.25
N GLN A 231 35.86 -33.94 -79.73
CA GLN A 231 35.44 -34.44 -78.42
C GLN A 231 35.96 -33.56 -77.27
N LEU A 232 37.22 -33.11 -77.31
CA LEU A 232 37.75 -32.13 -76.35
C LEU A 232 36.94 -30.83 -76.36
N VAL A 233 36.69 -30.27 -77.55
CA VAL A 233 35.88 -29.04 -77.69
C VAL A 233 34.48 -29.23 -77.09
N LYS A 234 33.84 -30.39 -77.30
CA LYS A 234 32.54 -30.69 -76.72
C LYS A 234 32.59 -30.70 -75.19
N ILE A 235 33.53 -31.41 -74.58
CA ILE A 235 33.63 -31.52 -73.11
C ILE A 235 34.04 -30.17 -72.48
N PHE A 236 34.90 -29.37 -73.14
CA PHE A 236 35.20 -28.02 -72.69
C PHE A 236 33.97 -27.10 -72.74
N ASN A 237 33.15 -27.18 -73.78
CA ASN A 237 31.88 -26.44 -73.82
C ASN A 237 30.93 -26.89 -72.69
N GLU A 238 30.83 -28.20 -72.41
CA GLU A 238 30.04 -28.72 -71.29
C GLU A 238 30.55 -28.21 -69.94
N LEU A 239 31.88 -28.23 -69.71
CA LEU A 239 32.49 -27.68 -68.50
C LEU A 239 32.27 -26.17 -68.37
N ARG A 240 32.36 -25.42 -69.48
CA ARG A 240 32.05 -23.98 -69.51
C ARG A 240 30.63 -23.71 -69.05
N VAL A 241 29.65 -24.46 -69.59
CA VAL A 241 28.25 -24.33 -69.20
C VAL A 241 28.09 -24.61 -67.71
N GLN A 242 28.71 -25.67 -67.17
CA GLN A 242 28.63 -25.98 -65.74
C GLN A 242 29.22 -24.87 -64.85
N PHE A 243 30.34 -24.26 -65.25
CA PHE A 243 30.90 -23.12 -64.51
C PHE A 243 30.01 -21.88 -64.58
N VAL A 244 29.44 -21.57 -65.75
CA VAL A 244 28.51 -20.44 -65.92
C VAL A 244 27.22 -20.67 -65.12
N ASP A 245 26.67 -21.89 -65.12
CA ASP A 245 25.50 -22.24 -64.33
C ASP A 245 25.79 -22.11 -62.83
N SER A 246 26.96 -22.56 -62.39
CA SER A 246 27.38 -22.42 -60.99
C SER A 246 27.59 -20.95 -60.60
N LEU A 247 28.13 -20.13 -61.50
CA LEU A 247 28.28 -18.68 -61.30
C LEU A 247 26.93 -18.00 -61.13
N ASN A 248 25.97 -18.34 -62.01
CA ASN A 248 24.60 -17.84 -61.94
C ASN A 248 23.92 -18.27 -60.63
N GLN A 249 24.13 -19.53 -60.22
CA GLN A 249 23.58 -20.07 -58.98
C GLN A 249 24.16 -19.36 -57.74
N GLU A 250 25.48 -19.22 -57.63
CA GLU A 250 26.12 -18.48 -56.53
C GLU A 250 25.61 -17.04 -56.45
N THR A 251 25.43 -16.38 -57.60
CA THR A 251 24.89 -15.01 -57.66
C THR A 251 23.43 -14.94 -57.21
N ALA A 252 22.62 -15.93 -57.58
CA ALA A 252 21.23 -16.03 -57.14
C ALA A 252 21.12 -16.32 -55.63
N ASP A 253 21.96 -17.22 -55.13
CA ASP A 253 22.03 -17.60 -53.72
C ASP A 253 22.47 -16.40 -52.85
N GLU A 254 23.45 -15.63 -53.32
CA GLU A 254 23.90 -14.40 -52.66
C GLU A 254 22.78 -13.35 -52.57
N SER A 255 22.03 -13.14 -53.66
CA SER A 255 20.87 -12.23 -53.65
C SER A 255 19.81 -12.69 -52.64
N SER A 256 19.53 -14.00 -52.56
CA SER A 256 18.60 -14.54 -51.57
C SER A 256 19.13 -14.40 -50.13
N ALA A 257 20.42 -14.61 -49.92
CA ALA A 257 21.06 -14.46 -48.62
C ALA A 257 21.00 -13.00 -48.13
N GLU A 258 21.22 -12.03 -49.02
CA GLU A 258 21.15 -10.61 -48.70
C GLU A 258 19.74 -10.18 -48.27
N ILE A 259 18.70 -10.65 -48.98
CA ILE A 259 17.30 -10.39 -48.63
C ILE A 259 16.99 -10.96 -47.24
N LYS A 260 17.34 -12.22 -46.98
CA LYS A 260 17.11 -12.88 -45.68
C LYS A 260 17.85 -12.17 -44.55
N HIS A 261 19.08 -11.74 -44.78
CA HIS A 261 19.85 -10.98 -43.79
C HIS A 261 19.18 -9.63 -43.49
N THR A 262 18.78 -8.90 -44.52
CA THR A 262 18.08 -7.62 -44.38
C THR A 262 16.77 -7.77 -43.58
N GLU A 263 15.98 -8.79 -43.90
CA GLU A 263 14.74 -9.12 -43.17
C GLU A 263 15.03 -9.48 -41.71
N ARG A 264 16.08 -10.28 -41.46
CA ARG A 264 16.47 -10.67 -40.10
C ARG A 264 16.92 -9.48 -39.26
N VAL A 265 17.73 -8.59 -39.81
CA VAL A 265 18.17 -7.37 -39.13
C VAL A 265 16.96 -6.45 -38.87
N ALA A 266 16.07 -6.27 -39.85
CA ALA A 266 14.87 -5.47 -39.67
C ALA A 266 13.95 -6.04 -38.56
N GLN A 267 13.83 -7.37 -38.46
CA GLN A 267 13.12 -8.02 -37.37
C GLN A 267 13.76 -7.70 -36.01
N LEU A 268 15.09 -7.84 -35.89
CA LEU A 268 15.81 -7.58 -34.65
C LEU A 268 15.68 -6.12 -34.20
N GLU A 269 15.70 -5.16 -35.14
CA GLU A 269 15.48 -3.75 -34.85
C GLU A 269 14.05 -3.48 -34.35
N LYS A 270 13.05 -4.17 -34.92
CA LYS A 270 11.67 -4.09 -34.43
C LYS A 270 11.54 -4.62 -32.99
N GLU A 271 12.14 -5.78 -32.71
CA GLU A 271 12.18 -6.36 -31.36
C GLU A 271 12.85 -5.39 -30.36
N PHE A 272 13.95 -4.76 -30.75
CA PHE A 272 14.61 -3.76 -29.92
C PHE A 272 13.72 -2.55 -29.63
N ALA A 273 13.03 -2.01 -30.64
CA ALA A 273 12.10 -0.89 -30.44
C ALA A 273 10.95 -1.26 -29.48
N GLU A 274 10.47 -2.49 -29.56
CA GLU A 274 9.46 -3.03 -28.62
C GLU A 274 10.02 -3.17 -27.20
N PHE A 275 11.27 -3.61 -27.03
CA PHE A 275 11.93 -3.63 -25.72
C PHE A 275 12.10 -2.22 -25.15
N GLN A 276 12.56 -1.25 -25.94
CA GLN A 276 12.69 0.14 -25.50
C GLN A 276 11.34 0.73 -25.07
N ARG A 277 10.28 0.48 -25.85
CA ARG A 277 8.92 0.89 -25.47
C ARG A 277 8.48 0.25 -24.16
N SER A 278 8.77 -1.04 -23.98
CA SER A 278 8.45 -1.77 -22.76
C SER A 278 9.18 -1.21 -21.54
N VAL A 279 10.45 -0.81 -21.70
CA VAL A 279 11.22 -0.12 -20.65
C VAL A 279 10.56 1.20 -20.24
N LEU A 280 10.14 2.02 -21.21
CA LEU A 280 9.45 3.29 -20.92
C LEU A 280 8.16 3.08 -20.14
N ILE A 281 7.34 2.10 -20.57
CA ILE A 281 6.09 1.75 -19.87
C ILE A 281 6.39 1.29 -18.45
N LYS A 282 7.33 0.36 -18.26
CA LYS A 282 7.67 -0.18 -16.94
C LYS A 282 8.25 0.87 -15.99
N ASN A 283 9.05 1.80 -16.50
CA ASN A 283 9.53 2.93 -15.69
C ASN A 283 8.40 3.87 -15.26
N SER A 284 7.43 4.12 -16.14
CA SER A 284 6.24 4.91 -15.78
C SER A 284 5.38 4.21 -14.73
N GLU A 285 5.18 2.90 -14.85
CA GLU A 285 4.45 2.09 -13.87
C GLU A 285 5.17 2.06 -12.51
N LEU A 286 6.50 1.93 -12.52
CA LEU A 286 7.32 2.00 -11.31
C LEU A 286 7.19 3.35 -10.63
N THR A 287 7.28 4.45 -11.38
CA THR A 287 7.13 5.81 -10.85
C THR A 287 5.76 6.01 -10.20
N ALA A 288 4.69 5.55 -10.86
CA ALA A 288 3.33 5.64 -10.32
C ALA A 288 3.15 4.79 -9.05
N ASN A 289 3.73 3.59 -9.01
CA ASN A 289 3.71 2.73 -7.84
C ASN A 289 4.50 3.36 -6.67
N GLU A 290 5.66 3.96 -6.92
CA GLU A 290 6.46 4.66 -5.91
C GLU A 290 5.74 5.89 -5.35
N GLN A 291 5.07 6.67 -6.21
CA GLN A 291 4.23 7.77 -5.77
C GLN A 291 3.10 7.26 -4.87
N LYS A 292 2.39 6.20 -5.30
CA LYS A 292 1.28 5.64 -4.53
C LYS A 292 1.75 5.06 -3.19
N LEU A 293 2.93 4.46 -3.15
CA LEU A 293 3.57 3.98 -1.93
C LEU A 293 3.85 5.14 -0.97
N GLY A 294 4.45 6.22 -1.46
CA GLY A 294 4.68 7.43 -0.66
C GLY A 294 3.39 8.02 -0.10
N GLU A 295 2.37 8.18 -0.92
CA GLU A 295 1.04 8.67 -0.50
C GLU A 295 0.41 7.79 0.57
N THR A 296 0.50 6.46 0.42
CA THR A 296 -0.11 5.51 1.36
C THR A 296 0.64 5.52 2.70
N ILE A 297 1.96 5.64 2.70
CA ILE A 297 2.76 5.77 3.93
C ILE A 297 2.35 7.04 4.70
N VAL A 298 2.30 8.18 4.02
CA VAL A 298 1.90 9.46 4.63
C VAL A 298 0.48 9.38 5.20
N TYR A 299 -0.45 8.78 4.46
CA TYR A 299 -1.81 8.57 4.93
C TYR A 299 -1.86 7.69 6.19
N VAL A 300 -1.16 6.55 6.19
CA VAL A 300 -1.09 5.65 7.35
C VAL A 300 -0.52 6.36 8.57
N ASP A 301 0.54 7.15 8.41
CA ASP A 301 1.15 7.88 9.52
C ASP A 301 0.21 8.97 10.07
N GLN A 302 -0.47 9.72 9.19
CA GLN A 302 -1.51 10.65 9.63
C GLN A 302 -2.62 9.96 10.45
N ARG A 303 -3.06 8.77 10.02
CA ARG A 303 -4.10 8.01 10.76
C ARG A 303 -3.60 7.50 12.11
N LYS A 304 -2.29 7.21 12.27
CA LYS A 304 -1.71 6.88 13.58
C LYS A 304 -1.73 8.09 14.50
N ASP A 305 -1.34 9.26 14.01
CA ASP A 305 -1.37 10.51 14.78
C ASP A 305 -2.80 10.88 15.19
N ASP A 306 -3.76 10.72 14.26
CA ASP A 306 -5.19 10.92 14.55
C ASP A 306 -5.66 9.95 15.65
N LYS A 307 -5.29 8.67 15.55
CA LYS A 307 -5.66 7.65 16.53
C LYS A 307 -5.11 7.99 17.92
N GLU A 308 -3.84 8.38 18.02
CA GLU A 308 -3.22 8.77 19.29
C GLU A 308 -3.93 10.00 19.89
N THR A 309 -4.27 10.97 19.06
CA THR A 309 -5.03 12.16 19.48
C THR A 309 -6.42 11.80 20.01
N LEU A 310 -7.14 10.91 19.31
CA LEU A 310 -8.46 10.44 19.73
C LEU A 310 -8.40 9.61 21.02
N GLU A 311 -7.39 8.75 21.18
CA GLU A 311 -7.16 8.00 22.42
C GLU A 311 -6.88 8.93 23.60
N ALA A 312 -6.11 10.00 23.40
CA ALA A 312 -5.88 11.03 24.42
C ALA A 312 -7.17 11.81 24.77
N GLN A 313 -8.01 12.13 23.79
CA GLN A 313 -9.30 12.79 24.02
C GLN A 313 -10.26 11.89 24.80
N LEU A 314 -10.32 10.59 24.47
CA LEU A 314 -11.14 9.61 25.19
C LEU A 314 -10.69 9.49 26.64
N GLN A 315 -9.38 9.43 26.89
CA GLN A 315 -8.84 9.39 28.24
C GLN A 315 -9.21 10.66 29.02
N ALA A 316 -9.03 11.84 28.43
CA ALA A 316 -9.36 13.11 29.06
C ALA A 316 -10.86 13.23 29.39
N GLU A 317 -11.75 12.76 28.51
CA GLU A 317 -13.19 12.74 28.75
C GLU A 317 -13.56 11.80 29.90
N ASN A 318 -12.95 10.61 29.97
CA ASN A 318 -13.15 9.67 31.07
C ASN A 318 -12.66 10.26 32.41
N ASP A 319 -11.50 10.91 32.42
CA ASP A 319 -10.94 11.54 33.62
C ASP A 319 -11.81 12.71 34.10
N ASN A 320 -12.29 13.55 33.18
CA ASN A 320 -13.18 14.66 33.49
C ASN A 320 -14.52 14.16 34.06
N TYR A 321 -15.13 13.17 33.41
CA TYR A 321 -16.41 12.61 33.86
C TYR A 321 -16.28 11.93 35.24
N ALA A 322 -15.16 11.26 35.52
CA ALA A 322 -14.87 10.72 36.84
C ALA A 322 -14.80 11.83 37.91
N ALA A 323 -14.10 12.93 37.63
CA ALA A 323 -14.01 14.06 38.54
C ALA A 323 -15.37 14.74 38.79
N GLU A 324 -16.20 14.89 37.75
CA GLU A 324 -17.56 15.42 37.87
C GLU A 324 -18.48 14.48 38.65
N THR A 325 -18.33 13.16 38.49
CA THR A 325 -19.07 12.13 39.26
C THR A 325 -18.75 12.23 40.76
N ASP A 326 -17.47 12.41 41.10
CA ASP A 326 -17.03 12.59 42.48
C ASP A 326 -17.60 13.89 43.08
N LEU A 327 -17.57 14.99 42.32
CA LEU A 327 -18.16 16.26 42.73
C LEU A 327 -19.66 16.14 42.96
N TYR A 328 -20.39 15.55 42.00
CA TYR A 328 -21.82 15.29 42.12
C TYR A 328 -22.14 14.48 43.38
N THR A 329 -21.42 13.39 43.62
CA THR A 329 -21.64 12.51 44.79
C THR A 329 -21.45 13.27 46.10
N ARG A 330 -20.41 14.11 46.19
CA ARG A 330 -20.19 14.99 47.36
C ARG A 330 -21.31 16.01 47.54
N THR A 331 -21.68 16.73 46.49
CA THR A 331 -22.73 17.76 46.53
C THR A 331 -24.06 17.15 46.95
N VAL A 332 -24.47 16.02 46.35
CA VAL A 332 -25.70 15.30 46.73
C VAL A 332 -25.66 14.88 48.20
N THR A 333 -24.51 14.45 48.71
CA THR A 333 -24.34 14.08 50.12
C THR A 333 -24.52 15.29 51.03
N GLU A 334 -23.94 16.44 50.68
CA GLU A 334 -24.06 17.69 51.42
C GLU A 334 -25.50 18.21 51.43
N TYR A 335 -26.17 18.28 50.27
CA TYR A 335 -27.57 18.69 50.17
C TYR A 335 -28.50 17.78 50.96
N ASN A 336 -28.35 16.46 50.86
CA ASN A 336 -29.17 15.52 51.65
C ASN A 336 -28.97 15.71 53.16
N LYS A 337 -27.72 15.97 53.59
CA LYS A 337 -27.42 16.27 54.99
C LYS A 337 -28.13 17.55 55.44
N GLU A 338 -28.05 18.63 54.66
CA GLU A 338 -28.70 19.91 55.00
C GLU A 338 -30.24 19.79 55.00
N ILE A 339 -30.83 19.12 54.00
CA ILE A 339 -32.27 18.84 53.94
C ILE A 339 -32.73 18.08 55.19
N GLU A 340 -32.00 17.03 55.59
CA GLU A 340 -32.34 16.23 56.77
C GLU A 340 -32.25 17.07 58.06
N ILE A 341 -31.22 17.90 58.20
CA ILE A 341 -31.08 18.82 59.34
C ILE A 341 -32.23 19.82 59.37
N SER A 342 -32.57 20.44 58.24
CA SER A 342 -33.67 21.39 58.14
C SER A 342 -35.02 20.71 58.45
N LYS A 343 -35.25 19.47 58.00
CA LYS A 343 -36.45 18.68 58.34
C LYS A 343 -36.53 18.36 59.84
N GLN A 344 -35.40 17.99 60.45
CA GLN A 344 -35.34 17.76 61.90
C GLN A 344 -35.62 19.05 62.69
N ALA A 345 -35.06 20.18 62.25
CA ALA A 345 -35.31 21.48 62.86
C ALA A 345 -36.79 21.90 62.71
N TYR A 346 -37.36 21.78 61.51
CA TYR A 346 -38.79 22.00 61.25
C TYR A 346 -39.68 21.13 62.16
N GLY A 347 -39.36 19.84 62.26
CA GLY A 347 -40.07 18.88 63.11
C GLY A 347 -39.97 19.17 64.60
N LEU A 348 -38.89 19.79 65.06
CA LEU A 348 -38.73 20.24 66.45
C LEU A 348 -39.56 21.50 66.73
N LEU A 349 -39.45 22.53 65.88
CA LEU A 349 -40.11 23.83 66.06
C LEU A 349 -41.64 23.74 66.01
N THR A 350 -42.16 22.75 65.30
CA THR A 350 -43.60 22.50 65.17
C THR A 350 -44.19 21.68 66.34
N GLN A 351 -43.36 21.20 67.27
CA GLN A 351 -43.84 20.46 68.45
C GLN A 351 -44.36 21.41 69.54
N PRO A 352 -45.53 21.14 70.13
CA PRO A 352 -46.04 21.91 71.27
C PRO A 352 -45.10 21.94 72.48
N SER A 353 -44.29 20.88 72.65
CA SER A 353 -43.28 20.78 73.71
C SER A 353 -42.12 21.76 73.53
N PHE A 354 -41.76 22.11 72.29
CA PHE A 354 -40.70 23.08 72.03
C PHE A 354 -41.12 24.50 72.42
N GLU A 355 -42.36 24.89 72.09
CA GLU A 355 -42.91 26.19 72.54
C GLU A 355 -42.94 26.29 74.06
N GLN A 356 -43.33 25.21 74.75
CA GLN A 356 -43.30 25.13 76.22
C GLN A 356 -41.88 25.23 76.77
N TYR A 357 -40.92 24.52 76.16
CA TYR A 357 -39.50 24.58 76.50
C TYR A 357 -38.95 26.01 76.40
N VAL A 358 -39.17 26.71 75.28
CA VAL A 358 -38.68 28.09 75.10
C VAL A 358 -39.36 29.05 76.09
N ARG A 359 -40.68 28.98 76.29
CA ARG A 359 -41.40 29.78 77.30
C ARG A 359 -40.81 29.60 78.71
N SER A 360 -40.56 28.35 79.11
CA SER A 360 -39.94 28.03 80.40
C SER A 360 -38.49 28.49 80.54
N THR A 361 -37.74 28.57 79.43
CA THR A 361 -36.32 28.93 79.41
C THR A 361 -36.12 30.45 79.37
N VAL A 362 -36.98 31.16 78.62
CA VAL A 362 -36.96 32.63 78.48
C VAL A 362 -37.71 33.32 79.65
N GLY A 363 -38.49 32.58 80.43
CA GLY A 363 -39.16 33.07 81.64
C GLY A 363 -40.45 33.84 81.34
N ILE A 364 -41.23 33.37 80.36
CA ILE A 364 -42.52 33.95 79.91
C ILE A 364 -43.67 33.00 80.21
#